data_AF-A0A7V5R250-F1
#
_entry.id   AF-A0A7V5R250-F1
#
_cell.length_a   1.000
_cell.length_b   1.000
_cell.length_c   1.000
_cell.angle_alpha   90.00
_cell.angle_beta   90.00
_cell.angle_gamma   90.00
#
_symmetry.space_group_name_H-M   'P 1'
#
loop_
_entity.id
_entity.type
_entity.pdbx_description
1 polymer ?
#
loop_
_entity_poly.entity_id
_entity_poly.type
_entity_poly.pdbx_seq_one_letter_code
_entity_poly.pdbx_strand_id
1 'polypeptide(L)'
;NTINANRVWAKARRKKLFTPLIADLPTLSHLVNQTGSDSSSLDNMLEVLLVGGMDIFRALRLLIPPAWKKRKNMDADLRAFYEYNSMHMEAWDGPAGIVMTNGEKIACTLDRNGLRPARYVITKDQVLTVASEVGVWDYKEQDVLEKHRVGPGEMLAADIGTGQVWRSNKIDDMLKIRQPYRQWLRENTIRMRSNRKLELQGAQKHINDDIKRIGIYQKLFNCSIEEQQNVIRVMADNGQEATSSMGDDTPLAVLSHKSRNLFDYFRQQFAQVTNPAIDSLREKSVMSLETCFGREHNLFQETDGLAYRAIISHPIINFAKLQQIKALDQRYYQFQQLSLNYPIYQSLQVALKNLCDRAVELVRNGCVILQLSDRDINEVSLPIHAALAVGAVNSRMIEQGLRLDINIIIETGTARDPHHFAMLIALGATAVYPYLAMQIINQLHIQNRLQHDLLEARENYFASLKKGLLKIISKMGISTISSYRSAYLFEIIGLHQSVMDVCFKRLPSRIGGATFTDLHNDAVKSHNRAWKPQVNMQRSGQL
;
A
#
# COMPACT_ATOMS: atom_id res chain seq x y z
N ASN A 1 12.64 -3.67 -6.34
CA ASN A 1 12.52 -2.74 -5.18
C ASN A 1 11.24 -2.97 -4.34
N THR A 2 10.30 -3.81 -4.78
CA THR A 2 9.05 -4.17 -4.07
C THR A 2 9.07 -5.57 -3.44
N ILE A 3 10.22 -6.24 -3.49
CA ILE A 3 10.35 -7.68 -3.17
C ILE A 3 9.83 -8.07 -1.79
N ASN A 4 9.98 -7.21 -0.78
CA ASN A 4 9.47 -7.47 0.56
C ASN A 4 7.94 -7.62 0.58
N ALA A 5 7.23 -6.72 -0.11
CA ALA A 5 5.78 -6.83 -0.26
C ALA A 5 5.41 -8.09 -1.05
N ASN A 6 6.08 -8.32 -2.18
CA ASN A 6 5.79 -9.43 -3.07
C ASN A 6 5.92 -10.79 -2.36
N ARG A 7 6.98 -10.97 -1.56
CA ARG A 7 7.16 -12.18 -0.73
C ARG A 7 6.05 -12.32 0.32
N VAL A 8 5.63 -11.23 0.94
CA VAL A 8 4.54 -11.21 1.92
C VAL A 8 3.21 -11.61 1.29
N TRP A 9 2.89 -11.04 0.13
CA TRP A 9 1.65 -11.35 -0.57
C TRP A 9 1.67 -12.75 -1.18
N ALA A 10 2.82 -13.22 -1.69
CA ALA A 10 3.01 -14.62 -2.07
C ALA A 10 2.74 -15.57 -0.89
N LYS A 11 3.25 -15.26 0.31
CA LYS A 11 2.96 -16.03 1.53
C LYS A 11 1.46 -16.01 1.88
N ALA A 12 0.80 -14.86 1.72
CA ALA A 12 -0.64 -14.75 1.95
C ALA A 12 -1.49 -15.55 0.93
N ARG A 13 -1.01 -15.66 -0.32
CA ARG A 13 -1.65 -16.40 -1.43
C ARG A 13 -1.58 -17.91 -1.32
N ARG A 14 -0.62 -18.44 -0.56
CA ARG A 14 -0.39 -19.88 -0.37
C ARG A 14 -1.67 -20.71 -0.15
N LYS A 15 -2.58 -20.25 0.72
CA LYS A 15 -3.82 -20.98 1.05
C LYS A 15 -4.95 -20.77 0.05
N LYS A 16 -4.80 -19.86 -0.90
CA LYS A 16 -5.86 -19.42 -1.82
C LYS A 16 -5.64 -19.84 -3.26
N LEU A 17 -4.38 -20.09 -3.63
CA LEU A 17 -4.06 -20.65 -4.94
C LEU A 17 -4.36 -22.13 -4.97
N PHE A 18 -5.12 -22.54 -5.98
CA PHE A 18 -5.47 -23.93 -6.25
C PHE A 18 -5.55 -24.15 -7.75
N THR A 19 -5.00 -25.26 -8.23
CA THR A 19 -5.10 -25.68 -9.62
C THR A 19 -5.13 -27.21 -9.67
N PRO A 20 -5.97 -27.83 -10.51
CA PRO A 20 -5.99 -29.28 -10.66
C PRO A 20 -4.64 -29.87 -11.12
N LEU A 21 -3.79 -29.07 -11.76
CA LEU A 21 -2.46 -29.48 -12.24
C LEU A 21 -1.43 -29.66 -11.13
N ILE A 22 -1.65 -29.03 -9.97
CA ILE A 22 -0.78 -29.09 -8.79
C ILE A 22 -1.67 -29.22 -7.55
N ALA A 23 -2.21 -30.42 -7.34
CA ALA A 23 -3.22 -30.67 -6.29
C ALA A 23 -2.70 -30.34 -4.88
N ASP A 24 -1.40 -30.48 -4.64
CA ASP A 24 -0.70 -30.24 -3.38
C ASP A 24 -0.16 -28.82 -3.24
N LEU A 25 -0.44 -27.90 -4.18
CA LEU A 25 0.02 -26.49 -4.12
C LEU A 25 -0.26 -25.80 -2.77
N PRO A 26 -1.45 -25.98 -2.13
CA PRO A 26 -1.72 -25.38 -0.81
C PRO A 26 -0.85 -25.94 0.33
N THR A 27 -0.25 -27.11 0.14
CA THR A 27 0.61 -27.78 1.14
C THR A 27 2.03 -27.23 1.15
N LEU A 28 2.50 -26.63 0.05
CA LEU A 28 3.81 -26.00 -0.03
C LEU A 28 4.00 -24.99 1.10
N SER A 29 5.17 -25.00 1.72
CA SER A 29 5.50 -24.08 2.82
C SER A 29 5.61 -22.64 2.30
N HIS A 30 6.20 -22.47 1.13
CA HIS A 30 6.43 -21.19 0.47
C HIS A 30 6.26 -21.32 -1.05
N LEU A 31 5.59 -20.35 -1.66
CA LEU A 31 5.49 -20.24 -3.13
C LEU A 31 6.74 -19.61 -3.76
N VAL A 32 7.48 -18.84 -2.96
CA VAL A 32 8.67 -18.11 -3.40
C VAL A 32 9.71 -18.12 -2.29
N ASN A 33 10.97 -18.04 -2.67
CA ASN A 33 12.06 -17.82 -1.74
C ASN A 33 11.80 -16.60 -0.85
N GLN A 34 11.93 -16.79 0.47
CA GLN A 34 11.73 -15.73 1.47
C GLN A 34 13.00 -14.91 1.72
N THR A 35 14.15 -15.46 1.33
CA THR A 35 15.49 -14.90 1.46
C THR A 35 16.25 -15.03 0.15
N GLY A 36 17.39 -14.33 0.03
CA GLY A 36 18.22 -14.39 -1.18
C GLY A 36 17.72 -13.48 -2.30
N SER A 37 18.07 -13.84 -3.54
CA SER A 37 17.82 -13.03 -4.74
C SER A 37 16.33 -12.76 -4.98
N ASP A 38 16.05 -11.52 -5.37
CA ASP A 38 14.74 -11.08 -5.84
C ASP A 38 14.36 -11.74 -7.17
N SER A 39 15.30 -11.82 -8.13
CA SER A 39 15.11 -12.53 -9.41
C SER A 39 14.71 -13.99 -9.20
N SER A 40 15.36 -14.69 -8.26
CA SER A 40 14.98 -16.07 -7.91
C SER A 40 13.55 -16.17 -7.34
N SER A 41 13.12 -15.19 -6.55
CA SER A 41 11.76 -15.18 -6.00
C SER A 41 10.71 -14.91 -7.09
N LEU A 42 11.06 -14.07 -8.08
CA LEU A 42 10.22 -13.80 -9.25
C LEU A 42 10.10 -15.05 -10.12
N ASP A 43 11.22 -15.73 -10.36
CA ASP A 43 11.28 -16.98 -11.11
C ASP A 43 10.39 -18.06 -10.47
N ASN A 44 10.47 -18.26 -9.14
CA ASN A 44 9.59 -19.20 -8.43
C ASN A 44 8.10 -18.86 -8.62
N MET A 45 7.72 -17.59 -8.51
CA MET A 45 6.33 -17.19 -8.70
C MET A 45 5.88 -17.44 -10.14
N LEU A 46 6.73 -17.10 -11.11
CA LEU A 46 6.45 -17.32 -12.52
C LEU A 46 6.30 -18.81 -12.83
N GLU A 47 7.19 -19.65 -12.31
CA GLU A 47 7.11 -21.12 -12.43
C GLU A 47 5.81 -21.66 -11.83
N VAL A 48 5.41 -21.24 -10.63
CA VAL A 48 4.14 -21.63 -10.02
C VAL A 48 2.95 -21.27 -10.93
N LEU A 49 2.96 -20.09 -11.55
CA LEU A 49 1.90 -19.68 -12.47
C LEU A 49 1.89 -20.54 -13.74
N LEU A 50 3.07 -20.78 -14.34
CA LEU A 50 3.20 -21.56 -15.57
C LEU A 50 2.82 -23.03 -15.38
N VAL A 51 3.41 -23.71 -14.40
CA VAL A 51 3.12 -25.12 -14.07
C VAL A 51 1.67 -25.28 -13.62
N GLY A 52 1.11 -24.24 -12.97
CA GLY A 52 -0.30 -24.21 -12.61
C GLY A 52 -1.27 -24.01 -13.78
N GLY A 53 -0.75 -23.89 -15.02
CA GLY A 53 -1.52 -23.87 -16.27
C GLY A 53 -1.73 -22.47 -16.86
N MET A 54 -1.05 -21.44 -16.34
CA MET A 54 -1.16 -20.09 -16.88
C MET A 54 -0.25 -19.90 -18.10
N ASP A 55 -0.79 -19.30 -19.16
CA ASP A 55 0.00 -18.89 -20.32
C ASP A 55 1.11 -17.88 -19.94
N ILE A 56 2.26 -18.00 -20.60
CA ILE A 56 3.46 -17.18 -20.39
C ILE A 56 3.20 -15.68 -20.53
N PHE A 57 2.42 -15.26 -21.52
CA PHE A 57 2.14 -13.83 -21.70
C PHE A 57 1.25 -13.30 -20.59
N ARG A 58 0.22 -14.06 -20.19
CA ARG A 58 -0.62 -13.68 -19.06
C ARG A 58 0.21 -13.60 -17.77
N ALA A 59 1.00 -14.63 -17.45
CA ALA A 59 1.78 -14.68 -16.23
C ALA A 59 2.76 -13.50 -16.12
N LEU A 60 3.50 -13.21 -17.19
CA LEU A 60 4.40 -12.04 -17.22
C LEU A 60 3.64 -10.71 -17.10
N ARG A 61 2.46 -10.57 -17.72
CA ARG A 61 1.62 -9.36 -17.58
C ARG A 61 1.00 -9.20 -16.19
N LEU A 62 0.76 -10.28 -15.45
CA LEU A 62 0.31 -10.21 -14.06
C LEU A 62 1.41 -9.72 -13.13
N LEU A 63 2.62 -10.29 -13.28
CA LEU A 63 3.75 -9.97 -12.43
C LEU A 63 4.32 -8.58 -12.75
N ILE A 64 4.46 -8.25 -14.04
CA ILE A 64 5.10 -7.01 -14.51
C ILE A 64 4.19 -6.30 -15.51
N PRO A 65 3.05 -5.75 -15.04
CA PRO A 65 2.14 -5.03 -15.91
C PRO A 65 2.73 -3.68 -16.34
N PRO A 66 2.51 -3.26 -17.59
CA PRO A 66 2.87 -1.92 -18.05
C PRO A 66 2.14 -0.82 -17.26
N ALA A 67 2.57 0.43 -17.41
CA ALA A 67 1.84 1.56 -16.86
C ALA A 67 0.50 1.76 -17.61
N TRP A 68 -0.59 1.27 -17.03
CA TRP A 68 -1.91 1.27 -17.69
C TRP A 68 -2.91 2.29 -17.10
N LYS A 69 -2.87 2.56 -15.78
CA LYS A 69 -3.92 3.32 -15.06
C LYS A 69 -4.19 4.73 -15.58
N LYS A 70 -3.15 5.48 -15.96
CA LYS A 70 -3.26 6.86 -16.45
C LYS A 70 -3.00 7.01 -17.95
N ARG A 71 -2.80 5.90 -18.67
CA ARG A 71 -2.52 5.93 -20.11
C ARG A 71 -3.82 6.18 -20.86
N LYS A 72 -4.00 7.40 -21.39
CA LYS A 72 -5.24 7.82 -22.06
C LYS A 72 -5.54 6.99 -23.31
N ASN A 73 -4.55 6.79 -24.18
CA ASN A 73 -4.68 6.13 -25.49
C ASN A 73 -4.55 4.59 -25.40
N MET A 74 -5.09 3.97 -24.35
CA MET A 74 -5.12 2.51 -24.20
C MET A 74 -6.50 1.99 -24.57
N ASP A 75 -6.53 0.91 -25.33
CA ASP A 75 -7.72 0.12 -25.65
C ASP A 75 -8.52 -0.21 -24.37
N ALA A 76 -9.84 -0.07 -24.43
CA ALA A 76 -10.70 -0.18 -23.27
C ALA A 76 -10.79 -1.62 -22.72
N ASP A 77 -10.74 -2.62 -23.60
CA ASP A 77 -10.80 -4.04 -23.22
C ASP A 77 -9.45 -4.50 -22.67
N LEU A 78 -8.34 -3.99 -23.22
CA LEU A 78 -7.01 -4.19 -22.65
C LEU A 78 -6.90 -3.53 -21.26
N ARG A 79 -7.43 -2.32 -21.09
CA ARG A 79 -7.49 -1.68 -19.77
C ARG A 79 -8.31 -2.51 -18.79
N ALA A 80 -9.43 -3.10 -19.23
CA ALA A 80 -10.26 -3.97 -18.42
C ALA A 80 -9.52 -5.25 -17.99
N PHE A 81 -8.71 -5.86 -18.87
CA PHE A 81 -7.84 -6.98 -18.53
C PHE A 81 -6.89 -6.62 -17.37
N TYR A 82 -6.18 -5.51 -17.48
CA TYR A 82 -5.25 -5.08 -16.42
C TYR A 82 -5.98 -4.71 -15.12
N GLU A 83 -7.11 -4.01 -15.22
CA GLU A 83 -7.90 -3.63 -14.07
C GLU A 83 -8.41 -4.85 -13.31
N TYR A 84 -9.02 -5.82 -14.00
CA TYR A 84 -9.50 -7.08 -13.43
C TYR A 84 -8.41 -7.77 -12.60
N ASN A 85 -7.25 -7.96 -13.21
CA ASN A 85 -6.14 -8.68 -12.61
C ASN A 85 -5.39 -7.92 -11.51
N SER A 86 -5.37 -6.58 -11.55
CA SER A 86 -4.62 -5.76 -10.58
C SER A 86 -5.09 -5.86 -9.12
N MET A 87 -6.27 -6.43 -8.89
CA MET A 87 -6.77 -6.71 -7.55
C MET A 87 -6.12 -7.95 -6.93
N HIS A 88 -5.70 -8.92 -7.75
CA HIS A 88 -5.26 -10.24 -7.29
C HIS A 88 -3.74 -10.42 -7.35
N MET A 89 -3.03 -9.51 -8.02
CA MET A 89 -1.57 -9.48 -8.08
C MET A 89 -1.07 -8.04 -8.07
N GLU A 90 -0.27 -7.71 -7.06
CA GLU A 90 0.54 -6.49 -7.05
C GLU A 90 1.72 -6.60 -8.04
N ALA A 91 2.10 -5.47 -8.63
CA ALA A 91 3.21 -5.45 -9.57
C ALA A 91 4.54 -5.70 -8.84
N TRP A 92 5.35 -6.58 -9.41
CA TRP A 92 6.74 -6.82 -9.04
C TRP A 92 7.62 -5.74 -9.68
N ASP A 93 7.57 -4.55 -9.06
CA ASP A 93 8.23 -3.34 -9.56
C ASP A 93 9.76 -3.32 -9.30
N GLY A 94 10.42 -2.47 -10.08
CA GLY A 94 11.87 -2.25 -10.09
C GLY A 94 12.47 -2.33 -11.49
N PRO A 95 13.72 -1.87 -11.69
CA PRO A 95 14.40 -1.99 -12.99
C PRO A 95 14.52 -3.45 -13.40
N ALA A 96 13.85 -3.84 -14.48
CA ALA A 96 13.86 -5.22 -14.94
C ALA A 96 13.87 -5.30 -16.46
N GLY A 97 14.83 -6.08 -16.98
CA GLY A 97 14.79 -6.63 -18.32
C GLY A 97 14.88 -8.14 -18.19
N ILE A 98 13.78 -8.82 -18.46
CA ILE A 98 13.64 -10.25 -18.22
C ILE A 98 13.68 -10.95 -19.55
N VAL A 99 14.53 -11.96 -19.66
CA VAL A 99 14.52 -12.95 -20.73
C VAL A 99 14.22 -14.29 -20.07
N MET A 100 13.20 -14.99 -20.56
CA MET A 100 12.81 -16.27 -20.01
C MET A 100 12.24 -17.20 -21.07
N THR A 101 12.17 -18.49 -20.75
CA THR A 101 11.63 -19.53 -21.64
C THR A 101 10.83 -20.53 -20.82
N ASN A 102 9.75 -21.06 -21.41
CA ASN A 102 9.01 -22.20 -20.89
C ASN A 102 9.28 -23.49 -21.71
N GLY A 103 10.30 -23.49 -22.56
CA GLY A 103 10.64 -24.59 -23.47
C GLY A 103 9.93 -24.51 -24.83
N GLU A 104 8.77 -23.86 -24.91
CA GLU A 104 8.03 -23.66 -26.17
C GLU A 104 8.21 -22.25 -26.75
N LYS A 105 8.22 -21.25 -25.86
CA LYS A 105 8.31 -19.84 -26.20
C LYS A 105 9.43 -19.18 -25.40
N ILE A 106 10.14 -18.28 -26.05
CA ILE A 106 11.12 -17.39 -25.43
C ILE A 106 10.49 -16.00 -25.38
N ALA A 107 10.51 -15.36 -24.22
CA ALA A 107 9.96 -14.02 -24.02
C ALA A 107 11.00 -13.08 -23.42
N CYS A 108 11.03 -11.85 -23.92
CA CYS A 108 11.71 -10.70 -23.34
C CYS A 108 10.68 -9.63 -22.95
N THR A 109 10.66 -9.21 -21.69
CA THR A 109 9.78 -8.14 -21.20
C THR A 109 10.57 -7.13 -20.39
N LEU A 110 10.19 -5.86 -20.49
CA LEU A 110 10.72 -4.80 -19.64
C LEU A 110 9.73 -4.39 -18.55
N ASP A 111 10.27 -3.83 -17.47
CA ASP A 111 9.49 -3.15 -16.44
C ASP A 111 8.70 -1.97 -17.02
N ARG A 112 7.69 -1.52 -16.28
CA ARG A 112 6.77 -0.45 -16.67
C ARG A 112 7.44 0.87 -17.08
N ASN A 113 8.64 1.14 -16.57
CA ASN A 113 9.39 2.36 -16.80
C ASN A 113 10.53 2.14 -17.82
N GLY A 114 10.83 0.88 -18.17
CA GLY A 114 11.89 0.53 -19.12
C GLY A 114 13.27 0.93 -18.62
N LEU A 115 13.56 0.67 -17.34
CA LEU A 115 14.78 1.15 -16.66
C LEU A 115 16.01 0.30 -17.00
N ARG A 116 15.84 -0.81 -17.72
CA ARG A 116 16.92 -1.62 -18.28
C ARG A 116 16.84 -1.63 -19.80
N PRO A 117 17.98 -1.55 -20.50
CA PRO A 117 17.98 -1.61 -21.95
C PRO A 117 17.72 -3.06 -22.41
N ALA A 118 16.92 -3.20 -23.46
CA ALA A 118 16.78 -4.43 -24.23
C ALA A 118 16.66 -4.07 -25.70
N ARG A 119 17.63 -4.54 -26.49
CA ARG A 119 17.75 -4.33 -27.93
C ARG A 119 17.60 -5.68 -28.61
N TYR A 120 16.96 -5.69 -29.77
CA TYR A 120 16.83 -6.91 -30.55
C TYR A 120 17.14 -6.70 -32.02
N VAL A 121 17.65 -7.77 -32.62
CA VAL A 121 17.95 -7.88 -34.04
C VAL A 121 17.29 -9.15 -34.56
N ILE A 122 16.64 -9.04 -35.72
CA ILE A 122 16.13 -10.18 -36.47
C ILE A 122 16.81 -10.18 -37.82
N THR A 123 17.34 -11.33 -38.22
CA THR A 123 18.03 -11.53 -39.49
C THR A 123 17.20 -12.33 -40.48
N LYS A 124 17.63 -12.36 -41.75
CA LYS A 124 16.96 -13.05 -42.87
C LYS A 124 16.84 -14.57 -42.67
N ASP A 125 17.81 -15.15 -41.99
CA ASP A 125 17.89 -16.54 -41.54
C ASP A 125 17.08 -16.82 -40.26
N GLN A 126 16.18 -15.89 -39.88
CA GLN A 126 15.24 -16.02 -38.76
C GLN A 126 15.90 -16.16 -37.37
N VAL A 127 17.13 -15.66 -37.21
CA VAL A 127 17.76 -15.57 -35.90
C VAL A 127 17.25 -14.33 -35.18
N LEU A 128 16.57 -14.53 -34.05
CA LEU A 128 16.22 -13.46 -33.12
C LEU A 128 17.30 -13.40 -32.03
N THR A 129 17.95 -12.25 -31.91
CA THR A 129 18.84 -11.99 -30.77
C THR A 129 18.33 -10.83 -29.95
N VAL A 130 18.35 -11.01 -28.64
CA VAL A 130 17.96 -10.01 -27.65
C VAL A 130 19.11 -9.85 -26.67
N ALA A 131 19.54 -8.61 -26.45
CA ALA A 131 20.62 -8.30 -25.53
C ALA A 131 20.45 -6.91 -24.91
N SER A 132 21.16 -6.63 -23.84
CA SER A 132 21.16 -5.31 -23.21
C SER A 132 21.78 -4.23 -24.10
N GLU A 133 22.68 -4.62 -25.00
CA GLU A 133 23.40 -3.74 -25.89
C GLU A 133 23.32 -4.23 -27.34
N VAL A 134 23.69 -3.35 -28.28
CA VAL A 134 23.78 -3.68 -29.71
C VAL A 134 25.22 -4.01 -30.07
N GLY A 135 25.43 -4.95 -31.00
CA GLY A 135 26.78 -5.37 -31.41
C GLY A 135 27.38 -6.49 -30.56
N VAL A 136 26.57 -7.16 -29.73
CA VAL A 136 27.01 -8.34 -28.96
C VAL A 136 27.25 -9.59 -29.83
N TRP A 137 26.78 -9.57 -31.07
CA TRP A 137 26.92 -10.66 -32.02
C TRP A 137 27.20 -10.09 -33.41
N ASP A 138 28.05 -10.81 -34.15
CA ASP A 138 28.63 -10.35 -35.42
C ASP A 138 27.74 -10.73 -36.60
N TYR A 139 26.67 -9.96 -36.82
CA TYR A 139 25.85 -10.06 -38.03
C TYR A 139 26.41 -9.18 -39.14
N LYS A 140 26.34 -9.65 -40.38
CA LYS A 140 26.53 -8.77 -41.53
C LYS A 140 25.31 -7.86 -41.66
N GLU A 141 25.52 -6.55 -41.85
CA GLU A 141 24.41 -5.58 -41.92
C GLU A 141 23.37 -5.93 -42.99
N GLN A 142 23.81 -6.48 -44.12
CA GLN A 142 22.95 -6.92 -45.23
C GLN A 142 21.98 -8.05 -44.86
N ASP A 143 22.26 -8.79 -43.77
CA ASP A 143 21.44 -9.92 -43.31
C ASP A 143 20.40 -9.48 -42.27
N VAL A 144 20.47 -8.24 -41.77
CA VAL A 144 19.53 -7.71 -40.78
C VAL A 144 18.20 -7.32 -41.45
N LEU A 145 17.10 -7.93 -41.00
CA LEU A 145 15.74 -7.55 -41.38
C LEU A 145 15.19 -6.43 -40.50
N GLU A 146 15.41 -6.53 -39.19
CA GLU A 146 14.86 -5.58 -38.23
C GLU A 146 15.84 -5.36 -37.08
N LYS A 147 16.02 -4.10 -36.69
CA LYS A 147 16.82 -3.69 -35.53
C LYS A 147 16.00 -2.70 -34.71
N HIS A 148 15.63 -3.09 -33.50
CA HIS A 148 14.77 -2.26 -32.65
C HIS A 148 15.11 -2.47 -31.16
N ARG A 149 14.27 -1.91 -30.28
CA ARG A 149 14.33 -2.09 -28.83
C ARG A 149 13.00 -2.58 -28.28
N VAL A 150 13.03 -3.23 -27.12
CA VAL A 150 11.85 -3.41 -26.28
C VAL A 150 11.69 -2.15 -25.44
N GLY A 151 10.52 -1.52 -25.50
CA GLY A 151 10.21 -0.29 -24.77
C GLY A 151 9.65 -0.53 -23.36
N PRO A 152 9.39 0.56 -22.60
CA PRO A 152 8.78 0.50 -21.27
C PRO A 152 7.47 -0.30 -21.25
N GLY A 153 7.46 -1.38 -20.46
CA GLY A 153 6.32 -2.29 -20.35
C GLY A 153 5.95 -3.02 -21.65
N GLU A 154 6.84 -3.07 -22.64
CA GLU A 154 6.63 -3.89 -23.84
C GLU A 154 7.11 -5.32 -23.61
N MET A 155 6.56 -6.22 -24.41
CA MET A 155 6.94 -7.64 -24.44
C MET A 155 7.20 -8.05 -25.89
N LEU A 156 8.29 -8.78 -26.08
CA LEU A 156 8.68 -9.45 -27.30
C LEU A 156 8.78 -10.94 -27.01
N ALA A 157 8.19 -11.80 -27.83
CA ALA A 157 8.41 -13.23 -27.71
C ALA A 157 8.58 -13.91 -29.07
N ALA A 158 9.14 -15.11 -29.06
CA ALA A 158 9.24 -15.99 -30.21
C ALA A 158 8.77 -17.38 -29.81
N ASP A 159 7.97 -18.00 -30.67
CA ASP A 159 7.53 -19.38 -30.54
C ASP A 159 8.51 -20.27 -31.30
N ILE A 160 9.14 -21.21 -30.59
CA ILE A 160 10.23 -22.03 -31.12
C ILE A 160 9.69 -23.04 -32.14
N GLY A 161 8.48 -23.56 -31.93
CA GLY A 161 7.88 -24.57 -32.80
C GLY A 161 7.41 -23.99 -34.13
N THR A 162 6.82 -22.79 -34.10
CA THR A 162 6.24 -22.14 -35.29
C THR A 162 7.17 -21.12 -35.96
N GLY A 163 8.23 -20.68 -35.27
CA GLY A 163 9.07 -19.55 -35.70
C GLY A 163 8.37 -18.18 -35.60
N GLN A 164 7.15 -18.13 -35.07
CA GLN A 164 6.37 -16.90 -35.03
C GLN A 164 6.91 -15.93 -33.97
N VAL A 165 7.17 -14.68 -34.40
CA VAL A 165 7.53 -13.59 -33.50
C VAL A 165 6.27 -12.83 -33.05
N TRP A 166 6.13 -12.71 -31.74
CA TRP A 166 5.04 -12.04 -31.03
C TRP A 166 5.49 -10.67 -30.54
N ARG A 167 4.87 -9.61 -31.07
CA ARG A 167 5.06 -8.23 -30.61
C ARG A 167 4.02 -7.87 -29.56
N SER A 168 4.30 -6.83 -28.76
CA SER A 168 3.41 -6.38 -27.67
C SER A 168 1.96 -6.23 -28.10
N ASN A 169 1.68 -5.61 -29.26
CA ASN A 169 0.31 -5.41 -29.73
C ASN A 169 -0.43 -6.74 -29.96
N LYS A 170 0.21 -7.74 -30.57
CA LYS A 170 -0.39 -9.07 -30.80
C LYS A 170 -0.66 -9.80 -29.48
N ILE A 171 0.27 -9.68 -28.53
CA ILE A 171 0.13 -10.25 -27.19
C ILE A 171 -1.04 -9.57 -26.45
N ASP A 172 -1.11 -8.24 -26.51
CA ASP A 172 -2.17 -7.46 -25.88
C ASP A 172 -3.55 -7.77 -26.49
N ASP A 173 -3.64 -7.92 -27.81
CA ASP A 173 -4.87 -8.32 -28.50
C ASP A 173 -5.32 -9.74 -28.11
N MET A 174 -4.38 -10.68 -27.97
CA MET A 174 -4.69 -12.03 -27.48
C MET A 174 -5.23 -11.98 -26.05
N LEU A 175 -4.60 -11.20 -25.16
CA LEU A 175 -4.96 -11.15 -23.74
C LEU A 175 -6.31 -10.49 -23.48
N LYS A 176 -6.61 -9.39 -24.19
CA LYS A 176 -7.85 -8.62 -23.96
C LYS A 176 -9.13 -9.36 -24.35
N ILE A 177 -9.06 -10.28 -25.31
CA ILE A 177 -10.22 -11.05 -25.80
C ILE A 177 -10.42 -12.40 -25.09
N ARG A 178 -9.51 -12.78 -24.16
CA ARG A 178 -9.59 -14.08 -23.46
C ARG A 178 -10.89 -14.27 -22.70
N GLN A 179 -11.39 -13.18 -22.11
CA GLN A 179 -12.58 -13.16 -21.29
C GLN A 179 -13.27 -11.79 -21.42
N PRO A 180 -14.58 -11.68 -21.15
CA PRO A 180 -15.31 -10.42 -21.22
C PRO A 180 -15.06 -9.54 -19.98
N TYR A 181 -13.79 -9.25 -19.65
CA TYR A 181 -13.40 -8.51 -18.44
C TYR A 181 -14.12 -7.18 -18.29
N ARG A 182 -14.34 -6.47 -19.40
CA ARG A 182 -15.03 -5.18 -19.40
C ARG A 182 -16.48 -5.30 -18.95
N GLN A 183 -17.16 -6.37 -19.35
CA GLN A 183 -18.51 -6.66 -18.90
C GLN A 183 -18.51 -6.97 -17.39
N TRP A 184 -17.66 -7.89 -16.95
CA TRP A 184 -17.54 -8.26 -15.54
C TRP A 184 -17.24 -7.07 -14.64
N LEU A 185 -16.33 -6.18 -15.06
CA LEU A 185 -16.02 -4.97 -14.32
C LEU A 185 -17.20 -3.98 -14.33
N ARG A 186 -17.92 -3.82 -15.44
CA ARG A 186 -19.09 -2.93 -15.51
C ARG A 186 -20.19 -3.34 -14.52
N GLU A 187 -20.40 -4.64 -14.36
CA GLU A 187 -21.45 -5.19 -13.50
C GLU A 187 -21.05 -5.20 -12.02
N ASN A 188 -19.76 -5.43 -11.71
CA ASN A 188 -19.31 -5.75 -10.34
C ASN A 188 -18.39 -4.70 -9.70
N THR A 189 -18.00 -3.64 -10.41
CA THR A 189 -17.10 -2.58 -9.90
C THR A 189 -17.86 -1.36 -9.41
N ILE A 190 -17.60 -0.96 -8.16
CA ILE A 190 -18.12 0.27 -7.56
C ILE A 190 -16.97 1.28 -7.47
N ARG A 191 -16.99 2.32 -8.31
CA ARG A 191 -16.03 3.43 -8.21
C ARG A 191 -16.59 4.54 -7.33
N MET A 192 -16.03 4.70 -6.13
CA MET A 192 -16.53 5.65 -5.16
C MET A 192 -16.17 7.09 -5.54
N ARG A 193 -17.16 7.95 -5.74
CA ARG A 193 -16.97 9.35 -6.13
C ARG A 193 -16.82 10.28 -4.91
N SER A 194 -16.26 11.46 -5.13
CA SER A 194 -16.26 12.53 -4.12
C SER A 194 -17.71 12.93 -3.82
N ASN A 195 -18.03 13.15 -2.55
CA ASN A 195 -19.36 13.58 -2.12
C ASN A 195 -19.21 14.73 -1.13
N ARG A 196 -19.20 15.96 -1.65
CA ARG A 196 -19.02 17.19 -0.85
C ARG A 196 -20.15 17.41 0.16
N LYS A 197 -21.39 17.07 -0.21
CA LYS A 197 -22.56 17.19 0.70
C LYS A 197 -22.39 16.33 1.94
N LEU A 198 -22.03 15.06 1.75
CA LEU A 198 -21.80 14.12 2.85
C LEU A 198 -20.56 14.51 3.68
N GLU A 199 -19.54 15.07 3.04
CA GLU A 199 -18.35 15.55 3.76
C GLU A 199 -18.66 16.78 4.63
N LEU A 200 -19.49 17.70 4.13
CA LEU A 200 -19.97 18.86 4.89
C LEU A 200 -20.80 18.43 6.10
N GLN A 201 -21.70 17.45 5.92
CA GLN A 201 -22.47 16.86 7.02
C GLN A 201 -21.55 16.26 8.08
N GLY A 202 -20.51 15.53 7.66
CA GLY A 202 -19.47 15.02 8.56
C GLY A 202 -18.76 16.13 9.31
N ALA A 203 -18.37 17.20 8.60
CA ALA A 203 -17.69 18.36 9.18
C ALA A 203 -18.55 19.02 10.28
N GLN A 204 -19.82 19.28 9.98
CA GLN A 204 -20.77 19.89 10.90
C GLN A 204 -21.03 19.00 12.12
N LYS A 205 -21.18 17.69 11.92
CA LYS A 205 -21.32 16.73 13.01
C LYS A 205 -20.11 16.79 13.96
N HIS A 206 -18.90 16.81 13.42
CA HIS A 206 -17.68 16.94 14.23
C HIS A 206 -17.63 18.27 15.00
N ILE A 207 -18.05 19.38 14.38
CA ILE A 207 -18.08 20.69 15.04
C ILE A 207 -19.07 20.69 16.21
N ASN A 208 -20.25 20.08 16.02
CA ASN A 208 -21.29 20.08 17.05
C ASN A 208 -20.97 19.14 18.21
N ASP A 209 -20.50 17.92 17.90
CA ASP A 209 -20.41 16.82 18.87
C ASP A 209 -19.02 16.71 19.52
N ASP A 210 -17.95 16.94 18.73
CA ASP A 210 -16.58 16.57 19.14
C ASP A 210 -15.73 17.78 19.56
N ILE A 211 -16.04 19.00 19.10
CA ILE A 211 -15.15 20.18 19.26
C ILE A 211 -14.85 20.50 20.73
N LYS A 212 -15.81 20.27 21.64
CA LYS A 212 -15.64 20.53 23.08
C LYS A 212 -14.63 19.59 23.72
N ARG A 213 -14.48 18.38 23.17
CA ARG A 213 -13.57 17.34 23.68
C ARG A 213 -12.23 17.31 22.95
N ILE A 214 -12.05 18.08 21.87
CA ILE A 214 -10.85 18.02 21.00
C ILE A 214 -9.53 18.18 21.79
N GLY A 215 -9.51 19.04 22.81
CA GLY A 215 -8.31 19.24 23.64
C GLY A 215 -7.87 17.98 24.39
N ILE A 216 -8.81 17.09 24.73
CA ILE A 216 -8.51 15.79 25.35
C ILE A 216 -7.84 14.89 24.31
N TYR A 217 -8.40 14.79 23.09
CA TYR A 217 -7.81 14.01 22.00
C TYR A 217 -6.42 14.52 21.62
N GLN A 218 -6.25 15.83 21.46
CA GLN A 218 -4.95 16.44 21.14
C GLN A 218 -3.89 16.08 22.18
N LYS A 219 -4.23 16.16 23.47
CA LYS A 219 -3.32 15.79 24.56
C LYS A 219 -3.05 14.29 24.64
N LEU A 220 -4.06 13.44 24.40
CA LEU A 220 -3.95 11.99 24.45
C LEU A 220 -3.05 11.46 23.32
N PHE A 221 -3.26 11.95 22.10
CA PHE A 221 -2.52 11.55 20.91
C PHE A 221 -1.23 12.35 20.66
N ASN A 222 -0.71 13.02 21.71
CA ASN A 222 0.52 13.80 21.70
C ASN A 222 0.62 14.81 20.53
N CYS A 223 -0.49 15.44 20.15
CA CYS A 223 -0.49 16.48 19.13
C CYS A 223 0.05 17.79 19.70
N SER A 224 1.11 18.32 19.08
CA SER A 224 1.77 19.54 19.53
C SER A 224 1.20 20.79 18.86
N ILE A 225 1.48 21.95 19.46
CA ILE A 225 1.09 23.23 18.86
C ILE A 225 1.83 23.47 17.54
N GLU A 226 3.12 23.09 17.46
CA GLU A 226 3.90 23.25 16.23
C GLU A 226 3.37 22.33 15.12
N GLU A 227 2.97 21.09 15.44
CA GLU A 227 2.36 20.20 14.46
C GLU A 227 1.06 20.79 13.90
N GLN A 228 0.24 21.43 14.74
CA GLN A 228 -0.98 22.09 14.26
C GLN A 228 -0.69 23.29 13.37
N GLN A 229 0.24 24.17 13.76
CA GLN A 229 0.51 25.44 13.08
C GLN A 229 1.45 25.31 11.87
N ASN A 230 2.50 24.51 11.99
CA ASN A 230 3.57 24.43 10.99
C ASN A 230 3.38 23.23 10.05
N VAL A 231 2.59 22.22 10.42
CA VAL A 231 2.38 21.02 9.59
C VAL A 231 0.94 20.95 9.08
N ILE A 232 -0.06 20.80 9.96
CA ILE A 232 -1.46 20.59 9.54
C ILE A 232 -2.02 21.83 8.84
N ARG A 233 -1.85 23.02 9.44
CA ARG A 233 -2.32 24.28 8.85
C ARG A 233 -1.68 24.54 7.50
N VAL A 234 -0.36 24.38 7.37
CA VAL A 234 0.36 24.60 6.09
C VAL A 234 -0.18 23.66 5.00
N MET A 235 -0.44 22.39 5.33
CA MET A 235 -1.04 21.45 4.37
C MET A 235 -2.47 21.82 4.00
N ALA A 236 -3.25 22.33 4.96
CA ALA A 236 -4.62 22.78 4.73
C ALA A 236 -4.69 24.08 3.90
N ASP A 237 -3.77 25.01 4.11
CA ASP A 237 -3.69 26.27 3.36
C ASP A 237 -3.11 26.02 1.96
N ASN A 238 -1.93 25.39 1.85
CA ASN A 238 -1.18 25.35 0.58
C ASN A 238 -1.42 24.10 -0.27
N GLY A 239 -2.06 23.07 0.27
CA GLY A 239 -2.20 21.77 -0.41
C GLY A 239 -0.87 21.09 -0.73
N GLN A 240 0.16 21.40 0.06
CA GLN A 240 1.54 20.90 -0.03
C GLN A 240 2.11 20.72 1.39
N GLU A 241 3.08 19.81 1.52
CA GLU A 241 3.79 19.62 2.79
C GLU A 241 4.59 20.88 3.16
N ALA A 242 4.82 21.07 4.44
CA ALA A 242 5.69 22.13 4.92
C ALA A 242 7.13 21.91 4.43
N THR A 243 7.75 22.97 3.92
CA THR A 243 9.17 23.01 3.59
C THR A 243 9.92 23.69 4.72
N SER A 244 11.00 23.06 5.18
CA SER A 244 11.91 23.60 6.18
C SER A 244 13.37 23.43 5.73
N SER A 245 14.31 23.98 6.48
CA SER A 245 15.76 23.88 6.26
C SER A 245 16.48 23.41 7.54
N MET A 246 17.80 23.22 7.46
CA MET A 246 18.66 22.64 8.51
C MET A 246 18.44 21.13 8.73
N GLY A 247 19.30 20.52 9.56
CA GLY A 247 19.22 19.11 9.95
C GLY A 247 18.30 18.90 11.15
N ASP A 248 17.88 17.64 11.37
CA ASP A 248 17.18 17.21 12.59
C ASP A 248 18.20 17.13 13.75
N ASP A 249 18.22 18.17 14.58
CA ASP A 249 19.08 18.27 15.77
C ASP A 249 18.39 17.71 17.04
N THR A 250 17.20 17.12 16.90
CA THR A 250 16.48 16.55 18.02
C THR A 250 17.00 15.15 18.40
N PRO A 251 16.96 14.78 19.69
CA PRO A 251 17.32 13.42 20.10
C PRO A 251 16.46 12.37 19.40
N LEU A 252 17.05 11.21 19.10
CA LEU A 252 16.31 10.05 18.65
C LEU A 252 15.16 9.73 19.61
N ALA A 253 14.05 9.19 19.08
CA ALA A 253 12.82 9.04 19.85
C ALA A 253 13.02 8.29 21.18
N VAL A 254 13.82 7.23 21.17
CA VAL A 254 14.17 6.40 22.33
C VAL A 254 15.04 7.13 23.37
N LEU A 255 15.78 8.18 22.98
CA LEU A 255 16.63 8.99 23.85
C LEU A 255 15.93 10.27 24.33
N SER A 256 14.70 10.54 23.88
CA SER A 256 14.01 11.77 24.20
C SER A 256 13.46 11.74 25.63
N HIS A 257 13.67 12.81 26.38
CA HIS A 257 12.99 13.02 27.67
C HIS A 257 11.50 13.37 27.51
N LYS A 258 11.05 13.72 26.30
CA LYS A 258 9.65 14.00 25.99
C LYS A 258 9.00 12.75 25.40
N SER A 259 7.71 12.55 25.68
CA SER A 259 6.93 11.50 25.02
C SER A 259 6.82 11.81 23.52
N ARG A 260 7.48 10.97 22.70
CA ARG A 260 7.50 11.05 21.24
C ARG A 260 6.37 10.23 20.65
N ASN A 261 6.00 10.53 19.40
CA ASN A 261 5.04 9.69 18.70
C ASN A 261 5.73 8.36 18.32
N LEU A 262 5.01 7.25 18.33
CA LEU A 262 5.58 5.96 17.96
C LEU A 262 6.08 5.98 16.50
N PHE A 263 5.48 6.80 15.63
CA PHE A 263 5.98 7.03 14.27
C PHE A 263 7.44 7.51 14.23
N ASP A 264 7.92 8.24 15.24
CA ASP A 264 9.29 8.78 15.29
C ASP A 264 10.38 7.69 15.41
N TYR A 265 10.00 6.47 15.81
CA TYR A 265 10.91 5.32 15.88
C TYR A 265 11.21 4.73 14.49
N PHE A 266 10.43 5.10 13.47
CA PHE A 266 10.50 4.56 12.12
C PHE A 266 11.24 5.53 11.21
N ARG A 267 12.27 5.05 10.52
CA ARG A 267 12.98 5.81 9.49
C ARG A 267 12.66 5.24 8.12
N GLN A 268 12.27 6.10 7.17
CA GLN A 268 11.93 5.69 5.81
C GLN A 268 13.19 5.15 5.12
N GLN A 269 13.09 3.96 4.52
CA GLN A 269 14.12 3.49 3.61
C GLN A 269 14.05 4.25 2.28
N PHE A 270 15.19 4.40 1.62
CA PHE A 270 15.30 4.97 0.29
C PHE A 270 16.32 4.17 -0.53
N ALA A 271 16.16 4.19 -1.85
CA ALA A 271 17.05 3.46 -2.73
C ALA A 271 18.32 4.29 -2.99
N GLN A 272 19.46 3.62 -2.95
CA GLN A 272 20.76 4.21 -3.27
C GLN A 272 21.55 3.22 -4.13
N VAL A 273 22.06 3.68 -5.28
CA VAL A 273 22.83 2.94 -6.29
C VAL A 273 22.09 1.78 -6.97
N THR A 274 21.54 0.84 -6.19
CA THR A 274 20.96 -0.44 -6.65
C THR A 274 19.75 -0.28 -7.58
N ASN A 275 18.90 0.70 -7.31
CA ASN A 275 17.82 1.09 -8.20
C ASN A 275 17.57 2.61 -8.11
N PRO A 276 17.14 3.26 -9.21
CA PRO A 276 16.83 4.68 -9.19
C PRO A 276 15.52 4.95 -8.44
N ALA A 277 15.45 6.13 -7.83
CA ALA A 277 14.19 6.71 -7.38
C ALA A 277 13.41 7.24 -8.60
N ILE A 278 12.09 7.42 -8.43
CA ILE A 278 11.21 7.99 -9.47
C ILE A 278 10.92 9.46 -9.14
N ASP A 279 10.84 10.31 -10.17
CA ASP A 279 10.36 11.68 -10.02
C ASP A 279 8.82 11.70 -9.91
N SER A 280 8.32 11.83 -8.68
CA SER A 280 6.88 11.84 -8.40
C SER A 280 6.09 13.02 -9.00
N LEU A 281 6.78 14.05 -9.49
CA LEU A 281 6.20 15.22 -10.13
C LEU A 281 6.18 15.05 -11.66
N ARG A 282 7.34 14.76 -12.26
CA ARG A 282 7.50 14.67 -13.73
C ARG A 282 7.01 13.34 -14.29
N GLU A 283 7.17 12.25 -13.55
CA GLU A 283 6.80 10.88 -13.96
C GLU A 283 5.51 10.41 -13.28
N LYS A 284 4.63 11.34 -12.87
CA LYS A 284 3.37 11.03 -12.19
C LYS A 284 2.42 10.13 -12.99
N SER A 285 2.61 10.00 -14.31
CA SER A 285 1.81 9.17 -15.19
C SER A 285 1.97 7.66 -14.92
N VAL A 286 3.14 7.21 -14.49
CA VAL A 286 3.41 5.80 -14.17
C VAL A 286 3.00 5.43 -12.75
N MET A 287 2.76 6.44 -11.90
CA MET A 287 2.44 6.27 -10.49
C MET A 287 0.94 6.22 -10.19
N SER A 288 0.55 5.46 -9.16
CA SER A 288 -0.85 5.41 -8.71
C SER A 288 -1.02 5.16 -7.20
N LEU A 289 -1.96 5.90 -6.60
CA LEU A 289 -2.44 5.68 -5.23
C LEU A 289 -3.77 4.93 -5.18
N GLU A 290 -4.32 4.53 -6.33
CA GLU A 290 -5.61 3.84 -6.38
C GLU A 290 -5.61 2.59 -5.50
N THR A 291 -6.67 2.44 -4.72
CA THR A 291 -6.84 1.38 -3.74
C THR A 291 -8.17 0.69 -3.96
N CYS A 292 -8.15 -0.63 -3.79
CA CYS A 292 -9.28 -1.51 -4.02
C CYS A 292 -9.68 -2.18 -2.69
N PHE A 293 -10.99 -2.31 -2.47
CA PHE A 293 -11.59 -3.14 -1.43
C PHE A 293 -12.31 -4.33 -2.06
N GLY A 294 -12.29 -5.45 -1.36
CA GLY A 294 -12.83 -6.75 -1.76
C GLY A 294 -11.86 -7.88 -1.40
N ARG A 295 -12.31 -9.11 -1.63
CA ARG A 295 -11.52 -10.33 -1.40
C ARG A 295 -10.66 -10.60 -2.63
N GLU A 296 -9.38 -10.93 -2.42
CA GLU A 296 -8.57 -11.46 -3.52
C GLU A 296 -8.96 -12.92 -3.76
N HIS A 297 -8.88 -13.42 -4.99
CA HIS A 297 -9.31 -14.78 -5.33
C HIS A 297 -8.20 -15.59 -5.97
N ASN A 298 -8.50 -16.84 -6.32
CA ASN A 298 -7.56 -17.75 -6.98
C ASN A 298 -7.19 -17.22 -8.38
N LEU A 299 -5.88 -17.06 -8.64
CA LEU A 299 -5.37 -16.49 -9.90
C LEU A 299 -5.56 -17.41 -11.11
N PHE A 300 -5.68 -18.72 -10.88
CA PHE A 300 -5.86 -19.71 -11.95
C PHE A 300 -7.28 -19.72 -12.53
N GLN A 301 -8.24 -19.07 -11.87
CA GLN A 301 -9.63 -19.01 -12.31
C GLN A 301 -10.00 -17.59 -12.77
N GLU A 302 -10.58 -17.48 -13.97
CA GLU A 302 -11.05 -16.22 -14.55
C GLU A 302 -12.57 -16.28 -14.67
N THR A 303 -13.31 -15.67 -13.73
CA THR A 303 -14.78 -15.70 -13.69
C THR A 303 -15.37 -14.38 -13.18
N ASP A 304 -16.62 -14.11 -13.52
CA ASP A 304 -17.37 -12.91 -13.13
C ASP A 304 -17.47 -12.70 -11.62
N GLY A 305 -17.73 -13.76 -10.85
CA GLY A 305 -17.87 -13.72 -9.39
C GLY A 305 -16.64 -13.24 -8.61
N LEU A 306 -15.49 -13.08 -9.28
CA LEU A 306 -14.24 -12.58 -8.69
C LEU A 306 -14.05 -11.07 -8.98
N ALA A 307 -14.97 -10.44 -9.70
CA ALA A 307 -14.86 -9.05 -10.10
C ALA A 307 -15.38 -8.05 -9.05
N TYR A 308 -16.05 -8.49 -7.97
CA TYR A 308 -16.58 -7.62 -6.91
C TYR A 308 -15.48 -6.78 -6.28
N ARG A 309 -15.49 -5.48 -6.61
CA ARG A 309 -14.53 -4.53 -6.06
C ARG A 309 -15.11 -3.14 -5.83
N ALA A 310 -14.68 -2.51 -4.76
CA ALA A 310 -14.92 -1.10 -4.52
C ALA A 310 -13.61 -0.30 -4.61
N ILE A 311 -13.56 0.68 -5.50
CA ILE A 311 -12.34 1.41 -5.85
C ILE A 311 -12.39 2.83 -5.31
N ILE A 312 -11.29 3.23 -4.67
CA ILE A 312 -11.01 4.61 -4.23
C ILE A 312 -9.73 5.12 -4.89
N SER A 313 -9.65 6.43 -5.13
CA SER A 313 -8.53 7.03 -5.86
C SER A 313 -7.22 7.13 -5.06
N HIS A 314 -7.30 7.07 -3.73
CA HIS A 314 -6.15 7.10 -2.82
C HIS A 314 -6.51 6.47 -1.46
N PRO A 315 -5.55 5.93 -0.69
CA PRO A 315 -5.83 5.20 0.56
C PRO A 315 -6.21 6.12 1.73
N ILE A 316 -6.06 7.43 1.60
CA ILE A 316 -6.46 8.38 2.65
C ILE A 316 -7.93 8.72 2.46
N ILE A 317 -8.79 8.30 3.38
CA ILE A 317 -10.23 8.48 3.22
C ILE A 317 -10.73 9.61 4.11
N ASN A 318 -11.83 10.23 3.70
CA ASN A 318 -12.56 11.23 4.47
C ASN A 318 -13.86 10.62 5.03
N PHE A 319 -14.64 11.42 5.76
CA PHE A 319 -15.89 10.97 6.36
C PHE A 319 -16.85 10.45 5.28
N ALA A 320 -17.00 11.20 4.19
CA ALA A 320 -17.89 10.82 3.10
C ALA A 320 -17.53 9.46 2.48
N LYS A 321 -16.23 9.18 2.34
CA LYS A 321 -15.77 7.90 1.80
C LYS A 321 -15.98 6.75 2.77
N LEU A 322 -15.72 6.97 4.07
CA LEU A 322 -15.99 5.95 5.10
C LEU A 322 -17.48 5.58 5.13
N GLN A 323 -18.38 6.56 5.04
CA GLN A 323 -19.83 6.29 4.96
C GLN A 323 -20.22 5.52 3.69
N GLN A 324 -19.64 5.86 2.54
CA GLN A 324 -19.85 5.09 1.30
C GLN A 324 -19.37 3.64 1.44
N ILE A 325 -18.25 3.39 2.13
CA ILE A 325 -17.74 2.05 2.41
C ILE A 325 -18.70 1.27 3.33
N LYS A 326 -19.19 1.90 4.41
CA LYS A 326 -20.16 1.28 5.33
C LYS A 326 -21.49 0.93 4.63
N ALA A 327 -21.87 1.68 3.60
CA ALA A 327 -23.10 1.48 2.84
C ALA A 327 -22.98 0.47 1.68
N LEU A 328 -21.82 -0.16 1.48
CA LEU A 328 -21.66 -1.20 0.46
C LEU A 328 -22.52 -2.45 0.77
N ASP A 329 -22.79 -3.25 -0.25
CA ASP A 329 -23.54 -4.50 -0.13
C ASP A 329 -22.81 -5.47 0.83
N GLN A 330 -23.45 -5.79 1.95
CA GLN A 330 -22.87 -6.59 3.03
C GLN A 330 -22.63 -8.05 2.63
N ARG A 331 -23.23 -8.53 1.52
CA ARG A 331 -22.94 -9.87 0.99
C ARG A 331 -21.51 -10.01 0.48
N TYR A 332 -20.95 -8.92 -0.05
CA TYR A 332 -19.62 -8.91 -0.68
C TYR A 332 -18.59 -8.08 0.12
N TYR A 333 -19.05 -7.11 0.90
CA TYR A 333 -18.21 -6.16 1.62
C TYR A 333 -18.55 -6.07 3.10
N GLN A 334 -18.88 -7.21 3.73
CA GLN A 334 -19.29 -7.23 5.13
C GLN A 334 -18.34 -6.41 6.00
N PHE A 335 -18.90 -5.37 6.62
CA PHE A 335 -18.18 -4.36 7.36
C PHE A 335 -18.24 -4.65 8.85
N GLN A 336 -17.10 -4.65 9.53
CA GLN A 336 -17.02 -4.76 10.98
C GLN A 336 -16.10 -3.70 11.56
N GLN A 337 -16.40 -3.27 12.78
CA GLN A 337 -15.58 -2.30 13.52
C GLN A 337 -15.06 -2.94 14.80
N LEU A 338 -13.77 -2.74 15.09
CA LEU A 338 -13.15 -3.06 16.36
C LEU A 338 -12.57 -1.80 17.00
N SER A 339 -12.88 -1.62 18.27
CA SER A 339 -12.25 -0.59 19.08
C SER A 339 -10.82 -0.97 19.40
N LEU A 340 -9.93 0.02 19.35
CA LEU A 340 -8.55 -0.07 19.83
C LEU A 340 -8.44 0.30 21.30
N ASN A 341 -9.52 0.72 21.95
CA ASN A 341 -9.50 1.08 23.37
C ASN A 341 -9.55 -0.18 24.24
N TYR A 342 -8.64 -0.27 25.21
CA TYR A 342 -8.56 -1.36 26.18
C TYR A 342 -8.52 -0.80 27.61
N PRO A 343 -8.98 -1.55 28.62
CA PRO A 343 -8.98 -1.06 30.01
C PRO A 343 -7.56 -0.72 30.50
N ILE A 344 -7.42 0.39 31.24
CA ILE A 344 -6.11 0.90 31.73
C ILE A 344 -5.33 -0.15 32.53
N TYR A 345 -6.01 -0.98 33.33
CA TYR A 345 -5.36 -2.00 34.16
C TYR A 345 -4.81 -3.18 33.35
N GLN A 346 -5.21 -3.34 32.09
CA GLN A 346 -4.76 -4.43 31.23
C GLN A 346 -3.45 -4.05 30.54
N SER A 347 -2.51 -4.99 30.41
CA SER A 347 -1.26 -4.72 29.68
C SER A 347 -1.50 -4.61 28.17
N LEU A 348 -0.71 -3.73 27.53
CA LEU A 348 -0.76 -3.49 26.08
C LEU A 348 -0.56 -4.77 25.26
N GLN A 349 0.29 -5.70 25.72
CA GLN A 349 0.54 -6.96 25.03
C GLN A 349 -0.70 -7.87 25.02
N VAL A 350 -1.42 -7.96 26.15
CA VAL A 350 -2.66 -8.77 26.22
C VAL A 350 -3.75 -8.10 25.39
N ALA A 351 -3.86 -6.76 25.42
CA ALA A 351 -4.80 -6.03 24.59
C ALA A 351 -4.60 -6.26 23.09
N LEU A 352 -3.34 -6.25 22.62
CA LEU A 352 -2.98 -6.58 21.24
C LEU A 352 -3.34 -8.02 20.87
N LYS A 353 -3.08 -8.98 21.77
CA LYS A 353 -3.45 -10.38 21.55
C LYS A 353 -4.97 -10.53 21.38
N ASN A 354 -5.75 -9.94 22.29
CA ASN A 354 -7.21 -9.96 22.23
C ASN A 354 -7.74 -9.31 20.95
N LEU A 355 -7.15 -8.18 20.53
CA LEU A 355 -7.48 -7.52 19.27
C LEU A 355 -7.26 -8.45 18.07
N CYS A 356 -6.10 -9.12 18.03
CA CYS A 356 -5.76 -10.06 16.95
C CYS A 356 -6.71 -11.26 16.92
N ASP A 357 -7.01 -11.86 18.08
CA ASP A 357 -7.87 -13.04 18.18
C ASP A 357 -9.31 -12.69 17.75
N ARG A 358 -9.84 -11.53 18.20
CA ARG A 358 -11.15 -11.04 17.77
C ARG A 358 -11.20 -10.70 16.28
N ALA A 359 -10.15 -10.09 15.74
CA ALA A 359 -10.07 -9.82 14.31
C ALA A 359 -10.13 -11.13 13.50
N VAL A 360 -9.40 -12.17 13.93
CA VAL A 360 -9.43 -13.49 13.28
C VAL A 360 -10.82 -14.10 13.29
N GLU A 361 -11.53 -14.02 14.43
CA GLU A 361 -12.91 -14.49 14.57
C GLU A 361 -13.84 -13.78 13.57
N LEU A 362 -13.79 -12.45 13.49
CA LEU A 362 -14.62 -11.68 12.57
C LEU A 362 -14.36 -12.04 11.11
N VAL A 363 -13.10 -12.22 10.71
CA VAL A 363 -12.75 -12.59 9.33
C VAL A 363 -13.24 -14.00 9.00
N ARG A 364 -13.12 -14.95 9.93
CA ARG A 364 -13.69 -16.30 9.77
C ARG A 364 -15.21 -16.28 9.63
N ASN A 365 -15.87 -15.31 10.26
CA ASN A 365 -17.31 -15.09 10.17
C ASN A 365 -17.73 -14.25 8.93
N GLY A 366 -16.82 -14.02 7.98
CA GLY A 366 -17.14 -13.39 6.68
C GLY A 366 -16.76 -11.91 6.55
N CYS A 367 -16.19 -11.28 7.59
CA CYS A 367 -15.77 -9.88 7.53
C CYS A 367 -14.76 -9.63 6.39
N VAL A 368 -15.13 -8.74 5.46
CA VAL A 368 -14.28 -8.33 4.32
C VAL A 368 -13.61 -6.99 4.58
N ILE A 369 -14.28 -6.07 5.29
CA ILE A 369 -13.72 -4.77 5.62
C ILE A 369 -13.71 -4.60 7.14
N LEU A 370 -12.52 -4.57 7.73
CA LEU A 370 -12.33 -4.39 9.16
C LEU A 370 -11.84 -2.98 9.45
N GLN A 371 -12.66 -2.20 10.13
CA GLN A 371 -12.28 -0.90 10.68
C GLN A 371 -11.70 -1.09 12.08
N LEU A 372 -10.44 -0.70 12.27
CA LEU A 372 -9.83 -0.50 13.57
C LEU A 372 -10.01 0.98 13.95
N SER A 373 -10.57 1.28 15.12
CA SER A 373 -10.84 2.66 15.53
C SER A 373 -10.33 2.96 16.94
N ASP A 374 -9.53 4.03 17.09
CA ASP A 374 -9.12 4.56 18.39
C ASP A 374 -10.01 5.71 18.89
N ARG A 375 -11.14 5.97 18.22
CA ARG A 375 -11.97 7.15 18.46
C ARG A 375 -12.71 7.15 19.80
N ASP A 376 -13.13 5.99 20.30
CA ASP A 376 -14.04 5.88 21.45
C ASP A 376 -13.32 6.00 22.81
N ILE A 377 -12.62 7.13 23.03
CA ILE A 377 -11.84 7.37 24.25
C ILE A 377 -12.72 7.70 25.46
N ASN A 378 -12.33 7.20 26.62
CA ASN A 378 -12.97 7.45 27.91
C ASN A 378 -11.91 7.47 29.04
N GLU A 379 -12.30 7.81 30.27
CA GLU A 379 -11.37 7.96 31.40
C GLU A 379 -10.76 6.64 31.91
N VAL A 380 -11.36 5.50 31.58
CA VAL A 380 -10.99 4.17 32.12
C VAL A 380 -10.29 3.27 31.10
N SER A 381 -10.04 3.76 29.87
CA SER A 381 -9.42 2.99 28.79
C SER A 381 -8.29 3.76 28.08
N LEU A 382 -7.35 3.03 27.51
CA LEU A 382 -6.26 3.55 26.67
C LEU A 382 -6.45 3.07 25.22
N PRO A 383 -6.19 3.90 24.21
CA PRO A 383 -6.12 3.43 22.83
C PRO A 383 -4.80 2.70 22.56
N ILE A 384 -4.86 1.54 21.90
CA ILE A 384 -3.69 0.92 21.25
C ILE A 384 -3.23 1.87 20.13
N HIS A 385 -1.93 2.17 20.09
CA HIS A 385 -1.38 2.98 19.00
C HIS A 385 -1.60 2.31 17.63
N ALA A 386 -2.10 3.07 16.66
CA ALA A 386 -2.49 2.58 15.33
C ALA A 386 -1.40 1.72 14.64
N ALA A 387 -0.14 2.13 14.74
CA ALA A 387 1.00 1.37 14.25
C ALA A 387 1.06 -0.07 14.78
N LEU A 388 0.95 -0.23 16.11
CA LEU A 388 1.01 -1.53 16.78
C LEU A 388 -0.19 -2.39 16.36
N ALA A 389 -1.38 -1.79 16.35
CA ALA A 389 -2.61 -2.48 15.97
C ALA A 389 -2.55 -3.01 14.53
N VAL A 390 -2.19 -2.14 13.57
CA VAL A 390 -2.11 -2.54 12.15
C VAL A 390 -1.03 -3.58 11.93
N GLY A 391 0.17 -3.39 12.50
CA GLY A 391 1.28 -4.32 12.36
C GLY A 391 0.97 -5.72 12.92
N ALA A 392 0.40 -5.79 14.12
CA ALA A 392 0.03 -7.04 14.77
C ALA A 392 -1.12 -7.76 14.04
N VAL A 393 -2.20 -7.05 13.71
CA VAL A 393 -3.35 -7.62 12.98
C VAL A 393 -2.91 -8.10 11.59
N ASN A 394 -2.17 -7.29 10.83
CA ASN A 394 -1.69 -7.69 9.50
C ASN A 394 -0.81 -8.95 9.58
N SER A 395 0.15 -8.98 10.51
CA SER A 395 1.03 -10.13 10.70
C SER A 395 0.25 -11.40 11.05
N ARG A 396 -0.70 -11.31 12.00
CA ARG A 396 -1.56 -12.44 12.37
C ARG A 396 -2.40 -12.94 11.20
N MET A 397 -2.99 -12.04 10.40
CA MET A 397 -3.79 -12.41 9.24
C MET A 397 -2.97 -13.12 8.16
N ILE A 398 -1.72 -12.69 7.93
CA ILE A 398 -0.81 -13.36 7.00
C ILE A 398 -0.47 -14.78 7.50
N GLU A 399 -0.17 -14.93 8.79
CA GLU A 399 0.17 -16.23 9.39
C GLU A 399 -1.00 -17.21 9.38
N GLN A 400 -2.21 -16.71 9.61
CA GLN A 400 -3.43 -17.53 9.52
C GLN A 400 -3.86 -17.80 8.07
N GLY A 401 -3.28 -17.10 7.09
CA GLY A 401 -3.67 -17.19 5.67
C GLY A 401 -5.03 -16.57 5.37
N LEU A 402 -5.43 -15.57 6.17
CA LEU A 402 -6.70 -14.84 6.06
C LEU A 402 -6.52 -13.45 5.42
N ARG A 403 -5.28 -12.99 5.21
CA ARG A 403 -5.01 -11.60 4.78
C ARG A 403 -5.66 -11.23 3.43
N LEU A 404 -5.88 -12.19 2.55
CA LEU A 404 -6.53 -11.99 1.24
C LEU A 404 -8.05 -11.86 1.31
N ASP A 405 -8.65 -12.16 2.46
CA ASP A 405 -10.10 -12.07 2.67
C ASP A 405 -10.53 -10.73 3.28
N ILE A 406 -9.57 -9.92 3.70
CA ILE A 406 -9.80 -8.72 4.52
C ILE A 406 -9.09 -7.49 3.95
N ASN A 407 -9.73 -6.35 4.13
CA ASN A 407 -9.13 -5.03 3.99
C ASN A 407 -9.16 -4.30 5.34
N ILE A 408 -8.04 -3.69 5.73
CA ILE A 408 -7.90 -3.03 7.03
C ILE A 408 -8.07 -1.53 6.84
N ILE A 409 -9.07 -0.94 7.47
CA ILE A 409 -9.23 0.51 7.58
C ILE A 409 -8.82 0.92 8.98
N ILE A 410 -8.01 1.95 9.12
CA ILE A 410 -7.63 2.50 10.42
C ILE A 410 -8.20 3.91 10.57
N GLU A 411 -9.18 4.06 11.47
CA GLU A 411 -9.67 5.36 11.94
C GLU A 411 -8.85 5.76 13.17
N THR A 412 -8.00 6.77 13.03
CA THR A 412 -7.02 7.09 14.08
C THR A 412 -6.79 8.57 14.30
N GLY A 413 -6.53 8.91 15.56
CA GLY A 413 -6.04 10.22 15.98
C GLY A 413 -4.52 10.41 15.80
N THR A 414 -3.77 9.33 15.58
CA THR A 414 -2.29 9.37 15.55
C THR A 414 -1.70 9.80 14.20
N ALA A 415 -2.38 9.50 13.08
CA ALA A 415 -1.88 9.78 11.73
C ALA A 415 -2.27 11.17 11.24
N ARG A 416 -1.28 12.01 10.91
CA ARG A 416 -1.47 13.45 10.66
C ARG A 416 -0.57 14.02 9.56
N ASP A 417 0.57 13.40 9.28
CA ASP A 417 1.46 13.77 8.18
C ASP A 417 1.74 12.58 7.22
N PRO A 418 2.34 12.81 6.05
CA PRO A 418 2.58 11.75 5.07
C PRO A 418 3.45 10.59 5.56
N HIS A 419 4.37 10.82 6.51
CA HIS A 419 5.16 9.74 7.11
C HIS A 419 4.24 8.77 7.84
N HIS A 420 3.31 9.29 8.65
CA HIS A 420 2.38 8.45 9.43
C HIS A 420 1.51 7.58 8.51
N PHE A 421 0.97 8.15 7.43
CA PHE A 421 0.17 7.40 6.46
C PHE A 421 1.00 6.36 5.72
N ALA A 422 2.19 6.72 5.25
CA ALA A 422 3.07 5.79 4.55
C ALA A 422 3.41 4.60 5.44
N MET A 423 3.73 4.85 6.71
CA MET A 423 4.04 3.79 7.67
C MET A 423 2.85 2.84 7.88
N LEU A 424 1.65 3.36 8.15
CA LEU A 424 0.45 2.51 8.33
C LEU A 424 0.15 1.66 7.10
N ILE A 425 0.31 2.22 5.89
CA ILE A 425 0.10 1.47 4.64
C ILE A 425 1.20 0.41 4.45
N ALA A 426 2.46 0.74 4.71
CA ALA A 426 3.57 -0.20 4.62
C ALA A 426 3.46 -1.34 5.63
N LEU A 427 2.81 -1.12 6.78
CA LEU A 427 2.47 -2.17 7.74
C LEU A 427 1.26 -3.03 7.33
N GLY A 428 0.46 -2.59 6.36
CA GLY A 428 -0.62 -3.39 5.77
C GLY A 428 -2.01 -2.77 5.81
N ALA A 429 -2.16 -1.50 6.24
CA ALA A 429 -3.45 -0.81 6.14
C ALA A 429 -3.88 -0.67 4.67
N THR A 430 -5.15 -0.97 4.39
CA THR A 430 -5.76 -0.71 3.10
C THR A 430 -6.04 0.78 2.94
N ALA A 431 -6.65 1.40 3.96
CA ALA A 431 -6.96 2.83 3.99
C ALA A 431 -6.87 3.41 5.41
N VAL A 432 -6.69 4.73 5.50
CA VAL A 432 -6.53 5.47 6.76
C VAL A 432 -7.52 6.64 6.80
N TYR A 433 -8.29 6.74 7.86
CA TYR A 433 -9.18 7.88 8.16
C TYR A 433 -8.61 8.70 9.33
N PRO A 434 -8.04 9.90 9.09
CA PRO A 434 -7.41 10.71 10.12
C PRO A 434 -8.41 11.65 10.80
N TYR A 435 -9.31 11.11 11.63
CA TYR A 435 -10.40 11.93 12.20
C TYR A 435 -9.90 13.10 13.06
N LEU A 436 -8.81 12.93 13.82
CA LEU A 436 -8.29 14.03 14.65
C LEU A 436 -7.69 15.16 13.80
N ALA A 437 -6.99 14.83 12.71
CA ALA A 437 -6.49 15.86 11.79
C ALA A 437 -7.64 16.67 11.19
N MET A 438 -8.74 15.99 10.85
CA MET A 438 -9.96 16.67 10.36
C MET A 438 -10.57 17.57 11.43
N GLN A 439 -10.64 17.12 12.68
CA GLN A 439 -11.13 17.94 13.79
C GLN A 439 -10.23 19.16 14.06
N ILE A 440 -8.90 19.01 13.93
CA ILE A 440 -7.95 20.13 14.07
C ILE A 440 -8.20 21.17 12.98
N ILE A 441 -8.41 20.75 11.72
CA ILE A 441 -8.73 21.69 10.63
C ILE A 441 -10.06 22.40 10.91
N ASN A 442 -11.09 21.69 11.39
CA ASN A 442 -12.34 22.31 11.80
C ASN A 442 -12.14 23.36 12.92
N GLN A 443 -11.29 23.05 13.91
CA GLN A 443 -10.96 24.00 14.99
C GLN A 443 -10.24 25.23 14.46
N LEU A 444 -9.25 25.07 13.57
CA LEU A 444 -8.53 26.18 12.95
C LEU A 444 -9.46 27.07 12.11
N HIS A 445 -10.44 26.47 11.43
CA HIS A 445 -11.47 27.19 10.68
C HIS A 445 -12.33 28.07 11.60
N ILE A 446 -12.86 27.51 12.70
CA ILE A 446 -13.68 28.25 13.68
C ILE A 446 -12.88 29.39 14.31
N GLN A 447 -11.57 29.20 14.50
CA GLN A 447 -10.66 30.22 15.02
C GLN A 447 -10.23 31.26 13.96
N ASN A 448 -10.74 31.19 12.73
CA ASN A 448 -10.35 32.04 11.60
C ASN A 448 -8.83 32.03 11.33
N ARG A 449 -8.20 30.85 11.45
CA ARG A 449 -6.75 30.66 11.25
C ARG A 449 -6.39 30.02 9.91
N LEU A 450 -7.37 29.75 9.05
CA LEU A 450 -7.18 29.20 7.70
C LEU A 450 -7.43 30.28 6.65
N GLN A 451 -6.76 30.15 5.51
CA GLN A 451 -6.92 31.06 4.37
C GLN A 451 -8.12 30.70 3.48
N HIS A 452 -8.56 29.44 3.55
CA HIS A 452 -9.59 28.86 2.69
C HIS A 452 -10.86 28.50 3.47
N ASP A 453 -11.94 28.22 2.73
CA ASP A 453 -13.15 27.65 3.32
C ASP A 453 -12.87 26.25 3.92
N LEU A 454 -13.78 25.76 4.77
CA LEU A 454 -13.54 24.51 5.49
C LEU A 454 -13.36 23.30 4.56
N LEU A 455 -14.13 23.21 3.47
CA LEU A 455 -14.08 22.05 2.59
C LEU A 455 -12.83 22.09 1.71
N GLU A 456 -12.49 23.25 1.18
CA GLU A 456 -11.28 23.51 0.41
C GLU A 456 -10.04 23.23 1.26
N ALA A 457 -9.98 23.72 2.49
CA ALA A 457 -8.87 23.46 3.40
C ALA A 457 -8.69 21.95 3.68
N ARG A 458 -9.79 21.20 3.84
CA ARG A 458 -9.74 19.73 4.00
C ARG A 458 -9.31 19.04 2.70
N GLU A 459 -9.80 19.48 1.55
CA GLU A 459 -9.38 18.97 0.23
C GLU A 459 -7.88 19.22 -0.03
N ASN A 460 -7.37 20.40 0.33
CA ASN A 460 -5.96 20.77 0.27
C ASN A 460 -5.12 19.88 1.17
N TYR A 461 -5.52 19.67 2.42
CA TYR A 461 -4.84 18.73 3.32
C TYR A 461 -4.72 17.33 2.70
N PHE A 462 -5.80 16.78 2.14
CA PHE A 462 -5.74 15.49 1.44
C PHE A 462 -4.86 15.55 0.18
N ALA A 463 -4.86 16.66 -0.56
CA ALA A 463 -4.00 16.85 -1.73
C ALA A 463 -2.51 16.86 -1.35
N SER A 464 -2.16 17.51 -0.24
CA SER A 464 -0.83 17.50 0.34
C SER A 464 -0.40 16.08 0.68
N LEU A 465 -1.24 15.34 1.42
CA LEU A 465 -0.93 13.96 1.81
C LEU A 465 -0.75 13.04 0.60
N LYS A 466 -1.55 13.23 -0.47
CA LYS A 466 -1.38 12.48 -1.74
C LYS A 466 -0.01 12.76 -2.38
N LYS A 467 0.42 14.02 -2.42
CA LYS A 467 1.76 14.38 -2.95
C LYS A 467 2.86 13.79 -2.07
N GLY A 468 2.72 13.89 -0.75
CA GLY A 468 3.66 13.31 0.21
C GLY A 468 3.78 11.78 0.09
N LEU A 469 2.67 11.07 -0.06
CA LEU A 469 2.69 9.61 -0.30
C LEU A 469 3.40 9.26 -1.61
N LEU A 470 3.10 9.95 -2.71
CA LEU A 470 3.79 9.73 -3.99
C LEU A 470 5.31 9.97 -3.83
N LYS A 471 5.70 11.06 -3.17
CA LYS A 471 7.10 11.36 -2.86
C LYS A 471 7.76 10.22 -2.05
N ILE A 472 7.11 9.72 -1.00
CA ILE A 472 7.69 8.68 -0.13
C ILE A 472 7.89 7.36 -0.89
N ILE A 473 6.89 6.89 -1.63
CA ILE A 473 7.03 5.63 -2.38
C ILE A 473 8.05 5.75 -3.52
N SER A 474 8.17 6.94 -4.10
CA SER A 474 9.13 7.18 -5.20
C SER A 474 10.59 7.17 -4.74
N LYS A 475 10.88 7.42 -3.45
CA LYS A 475 12.25 7.29 -2.87
C LYS A 475 12.83 5.88 -3.03
N MET A 476 11.98 4.86 -3.05
CA MET A 476 12.37 3.47 -3.32
C MET A 476 12.23 3.08 -4.80
N GLY A 477 11.79 4.00 -5.66
CA GLY A 477 11.45 3.74 -7.05
C GLY A 477 10.15 2.95 -7.26
N ILE A 478 9.22 3.01 -6.29
CA ILE A 478 7.97 2.25 -6.35
C ILE A 478 6.87 3.11 -6.99
N SER A 479 6.17 2.54 -7.97
CA SER A 479 5.17 3.28 -8.75
C SER A 479 3.77 3.20 -8.15
N THR A 480 3.41 2.09 -7.49
CA THR A 480 2.02 1.86 -7.06
C THR A 480 1.90 1.62 -5.56
N ILE A 481 0.84 2.17 -4.96
CA ILE A 481 0.58 1.99 -3.52
C ILE A 481 0.25 0.54 -3.17
N SER A 482 -0.29 -0.24 -4.11
CA SER A 482 -0.54 -1.68 -3.93
C SER A 482 0.75 -2.45 -3.67
N SER A 483 1.82 -2.15 -4.42
CA SER A 483 3.14 -2.78 -4.20
C SER A 483 3.88 -2.21 -2.99
N TYR A 484 3.49 -1.03 -2.50
CA TYR A 484 4.03 -0.45 -1.25
C TYR A 484 3.34 -0.98 0.02
N ARG A 485 2.07 -1.40 -0.10
CA ARG A 485 1.32 -1.96 1.02
C ARG A 485 1.94 -3.28 1.48
N SER A 486 2.13 -3.43 2.78
CA SER A 486 2.83 -4.58 3.38
C SER A 486 4.30 -4.71 2.90
N ALA A 487 4.94 -3.63 2.44
CA ALA A 487 6.33 -3.66 2.00
C ALA A 487 7.35 -3.56 3.14
N TYR A 488 6.94 -3.07 4.32
CA TYR A 488 7.83 -2.90 5.47
C TYR A 488 9.13 -2.12 5.13
N LEU A 489 9.02 -1.03 4.37
CA LEU A 489 10.16 -0.22 3.89
C LEU A 489 10.57 0.88 4.89
N PHE A 490 10.74 0.46 6.14
CA PHE A 490 11.20 1.30 7.23
C PHE A 490 12.30 0.59 8.00
N GLU A 491 13.09 1.34 8.77
CA GLU A 491 13.98 0.81 9.79
C GLU A 491 13.54 1.33 11.15
N ILE A 492 13.46 0.44 12.14
CA ILE A 492 13.06 0.79 13.50
C ILE A 492 14.31 0.97 14.36
N ILE A 493 14.38 2.08 15.08
CA ILE A 493 15.46 2.36 16.03
C ILE A 493 14.86 2.55 17.41
N GLY A 494 15.19 1.67 18.37
CA GLY A 494 14.85 1.85 19.77
C GLY A 494 13.55 1.18 20.24
N LEU A 495 13.08 0.13 19.56
CA LEU A 495 12.01 -0.75 20.07
C LEU A 495 12.57 -2.12 20.45
N HIS A 496 12.13 -2.66 21.58
CA HIS A 496 12.57 -3.96 22.06
C HIS A 496 12.11 -5.11 21.14
N GLN A 497 12.88 -6.21 21.11
CA GLN A 497 12.59 -7.39 20.30
C GLN A 497 11.18 -7.96 20.55
N SER A 498 10.69 -7.91 21.80
CA SER A 498 9.33 -8.35 22.14
C SER A 498 8.24 -7.59 21.38
N VAL A 499 8.44 -6.29 21.14
CA VAL A 499 7.51 -5.46 20.36
C VAL A 499 7.66 -5.78 18.87
N MET A 500 8.90 -5.95 18.42
CA MET A 500 9.21 -6.34 17.05
C MET A 500 8.55 -7.65 16.67
N ASP A 501 8.68 -8.70 17.47
CA ASP A 501 8.16 -10.04 17.15
C ASP A 501 6.63 -10.08 16.97
N VAL A 502 5.91 -9.26 17.73
CA VAL A 502 4.44 -9.22 17.70
C VAL A 502 3.92 -8.28 16.62
N CYS A 503 4.49 -7.08 16.52
CA CYS A 503 3.91 -6.01 15.69
C CYS A 503 4.67 -5.80 14.37
N PHE A 504 5.99 -6.01 14.37
CA PHE A 504 6.90 -5.49 13.33
C PHE A 504 7.94 -6.53 12.87
N LYS A 505 7.61 -7.82 12.93
CA LYS A 505 8.55 -8.95 12.73
C LYS A 505 9.39 -8.90 11.44
N ARG A 506 8.93 -8.16 10.45
CA ARG A 506 9.55 -8.02 9.12
C ARG A 506 10.35 -6.74 8.93
N LEU A 507 10.38 -5.86 9.93
CA LEU A 507 11.17 -4.63 9.90
C LEU A 507 12.54 -4.89 10.54
N PRO A 508 13.62 -4.35 9.96
CA PRO A 508 14.91 -4.38 10.62
C PRO A 508 14.89 -3.48 11.86
N SER A 509 15.50 -3.96 12.95
CA SER A 509 15.84 -3.14 14.10
C SER A 509 17.17 -3.63 14.66
N ARG A 510 18.21 -2.79 14.52
CA ARG A 510 19.57 -3.13 14.97
C ARG A 510 19.80 -2.76 16.43
N ILE A 511 19.01 -1.82 16.95
CA ILE A 511 19.14 -1.27 18.29
C ILE A 511 17.78 -1.41 18.98
N GLY A 512 17.74 -2.24 20.02
CA GLY A 512 16.56 -2.42 20.88
C GLY A 512 16.27 -1.19 21.74
N GLY A 513 15.17 -1.21 22.47
CA GLY A 513 14.80 -0.11 23.37
C GLY A 513 13.48 -0.34 24.07
N ALA A 514 12.49 0.52 23.82
CA ALA A 514 11.22 0.53 24.54
C ALA A 514 10.47 -0.82 24.44
N THR A 515 10.03 -1.32 25.60
CA THR A 515 9.21 -2.53 25.74
C THR A 515 7.71 -2.22 25.67
N PHE A 516 6.85 -3.24 25.69
CA PHE A 516 5.41 -3.03 25.81
C PHE A 516 5.02 -2.29 27.10
N THR A 517 5.75 -2.53 28.19
CA THR A 517 5.53 -1.87 29.47
C THR A 517 5.85 -0.38 29.37
N ASP A 518 6.96 -0.01 28.73
CA ASP A 518 7.34 1.39 28.53
C ASP A 518 6.31 2.13 27.67
N LEU A 519 5.90 1.52 26.54
CA LEU A 519 4.89 2.09 25.65
C LEU A 519 3.53 2.23 26.34
N HIS A 520 3.15 1.26 27.18
CA HIS A 520 1.93 1.35 27.99
C HIS A 520 2.02 2.48 29.02
N ASN A 521 3.14 2.59 29.73
CA ASN A 521 3.37 3.64 30.72
C ASN A 521 3.35 5.03 30.09
N ASP A 522 3.91 5.19 28.89
CA ASP A 522 3.84 6.46 28.15
C ASP A 522 2.41 6.79 27.71
N ALA A 523 1.62 5.80 27.28
CA ALA A 523 0.20 5.99 27.01
C ALA A 523 -0.57 6.41 28.28
N VAL A 524 -0.29 5.80 29.43
CA VAL A 524 -0.87 6.19 30.74
C VAL A 524 -0.50 7.62 31.11
N LYS A 525 0.76 8.05 30.91
CA LYS A 525 1.18 9.45 31.16
C LYS A 525 0.39 10.43 30.28
N SER A 526 0.27 10.15 28.98
CA SER A 526 -0.48 10.99 28.05
C SER A 526 -1.97 11.02 28.38
N HIS A 527 -2.54 9.89 28.81
CA HIS A 527 -3.92 9.79 29.28
C HIS A 527 -4.18 10.64 30.52
N ASN A 528 -3.37 10.48 31.56
CA ASN A 528 -3.48 11.26 32.79
C ASN A 528 -3.35 12.76 32.55
N ARG A 529 -2.56 13.16 31.55
CA ARG A 529 -2.46 14.56 31.10
C ARG A 529 -3.70 15.02 30.34
N ALA A 530 -4.26 14.16 29.48
CA ALA A 530 -5.40 14.49 28.63
C ALA A 530 -6.65 14.87 29.43
N TRP A 531 -6.91 14.16 30.53
CA TRP A 531 -8.09 14.37 31.37
C TRP A 531 -7.94 15.50 32.41
N LYS A 532 -6.75 16.11 32.54
CA LYS A 532 -6.55 17.28 33.41
C LYS A 532 -6.88 18.58 32.65
N PRO A 533 -7.95 19.33 32.99
CA PRO A 533 -8.33 20.53 32.26
C PRO A 533 -7.28 21.65 32.35
N GLN A 534 -6.58 21.74 33.48
CA GLN A 534 -5.57 22.76 33.76
C GLN A 534 -4.27 22.58 32.95
N VAL A 535 -4.03 21.39 32.38
CA VAL A 535 -2.82 21.14 31.61
C VAL A 535 -3.04 21.54 30.15
N ASN A 536 -2.30 22.55 29.72
CA ASN A 536 -2.28 23.04 28.34
C ASN A 536 -1.55 22.08 27.39
N MET A 537 -1.79 22.24 26.09
CA MET A 537 -1.03 21.55 25.05
C MET A 537 0.45 21.90 25.12
N GLN A 538 1.31 20.91 24.89
CA GLN A 538 2.76 21.09 24.96
C GLN A 538 3.35 21.49 23.61
N ARG A 539 4.47 22.20 23.70
CA ARG A 539 5.41 22.41 22.61
C ARG A 539 6.27 21.16 22.43
N SER A 540 6.27 20.61 21.22
CA SER A 540 7.07 19.44 20.84
C SER A 540 8.57 19.73 20.98
N GLY A 541 9.01 20.92 20.57
CA GLY A 541 10.44 21.25 20.41
C GLY A 541 11.08 20.46 19.27
N GLN A 542 10.30 20.11 18.24
CA GLN A 542 10.72 19.34 17.06
C GLN A 542 10.72 20.15 15.76
N LEU A 543 10.07 21.30 15.77
CA LEU A 543 9.71 22.10 14.61
C LEU A 543 9.97 23.57 14.88
#